data_AF-A0A7C3EE71-F1
#
_entry.id   AF-A0A7C3EE71-F1
#
_cell.length_a   1.000
_cell.length_b   1.000
_cell.length_c   1.000
_cell.angle_alpha   90.00
_cell.angle_beta   90.00
_cell.angle_gamma   90.00
#
_symmetry.space_group_name_H-M   'P 1'
#
loop_
_entity.id
_entity.type
_entity.pdbx_description
1 polymer ?
#
loop_
_entity_poly.entity_id
_entity_poly.type
_entity_poly.pdbx_seq_one_letter_code
_entity_poly.pdbx_strand_id
1 'polypeptide(L)'
;MTIVISILIVIALILGFFFVLYKYKNRPLKPDYYEYYKTQDTVPVGKVGIFATALIMPENHSHAFFHNIVHKIFKVIVPWPFKILALKDNGVALLDPHHVHAREKFEPTHLEDAFGNDRDLDGTPYIERYRQGQVVWMPPSSRIYLDHGYFLYKGRKCGEPSLAGKVANKSRLYYYGHGIVQKKLPHWVESFKIINGAFERIKQKYPSIECRAETNMFLYEMRQKIRELLDAGCETLVLAAPMAIYSHFEEFNSGFRHCFEYVEEWEHQHPGKKIKVIIAPQMGNYQPLRQAFLDMLKDRLDTIPANSSVLIAVTVHGMPWDFFPWEAWLELAPPYRDKLFEEVKELVKHYPFSKTEVVICQDEFSDPIWDPKQKYLSTNRAYWKAINEGYDYAIGLPIEFFAENSDTLMHHAMKCFEKFDQYDINEPVDYPDWSVPYTRELVQGKTRVIYNGVPVGKYQHHVIDAFYQSLDEVLSKRKAA
;
A
#
# COMPACT_ATOMS: atom_id res chain seq x y z
N MET A 1 -44.69 -20.92 -30.13
CA MET A 1 -44.82 -20.58 -28.70
C MET A 1 -43.99 -21.50 -27.81
N THR A 2 -44.16 -22.83 -27.87
CA THR A 2 -43.41 -23.82 -27.07
C THR A 2 -41.89 -23.71 -27.23
N ILE A 3 -41.37 -23.58 -28.46
CA ILE A 3 -39.93 -23.43 -28.72
C ILE A 3 -39.35 -22.17 -28.05
N VAL A 4 -40.08 -21.05 -28.14
CA VAL A 4 -39.67 -19.78 -27.51
C VAL A 4 -39.65 -19.90 -25.99
N ILE A 5 -40.67 -20.54 -25.41
CA ILE A 5 -40.72 -20.82 -23.97
C ILE A 5 -39.55 -21.71 -23.55
N SER A 6 -39.25 -22.78 -24.29
CA SER A 6 -38.11 -23.66 -24.00
C SER A 6 -36.77 -22.91 -24.07
N ILE A 7 -36.57 -22.05 -25.07
CA ILE A 7 -35.36 -21.22 -25.18
C ILE A 7 -35.24 -20.27 -23.98
N LEU A 8 -36.33 -19.61 -23.60
CA LEU A 8 -36.33 -18.71 -22.44
C LEU A 8 -36.03 -19.45 -21.13
N ILE A 9 -36.56 -20.66 -20.95
CA ILE A 9 -36.25 -21.51 -19.79
C ILE A 9 -34.77 -21.87 -19.77
N VAL A 10 -34.19 -22.28 -20.90
CA VAL A 10 -32.76 -22.62 -20.99
C VAL A 10 -31.89 -21.39 -20.68
N ILE A 11 -32.22 -20.21 -21.22
CA ILE A 11 -31.50 -18.97 -20.93
C ILE A 11 -31.59 -18.64 -19.43
N ALA A 12 -32.78 -18.75 -18.83
CA ALA A 12 -32.97 -18.49 -17.40
C ALA A 12 -32.16 -19.45 -16.52
N LEU A 13 -32.12 -20.74 -16.86
CA LEU A 13 -31.30 -21.74 -16.16
C LEU A 13 -29.81 -21.44 -16.27
N ILE A 14 -29.33 -21.05 -17.45
CA ILE A 14 -27.93 -20.66 -17.68
C ILE A 14 -27.57 -19.42 -16.86
N LEU A 15 -28.40 -18.37 -16.91
CA LEU A 15 -28.19 -17.15 -16.13
C LEU A 15 -28.23 -17.43 -14.62
N GLY A 16 -29.16 -18.27 -14.16
CA GLY A 16 -29.24 -18.72 -12.77
C GLY A 16 -27.99 -19.46 -12.33
N PHE A 17 -27.50 -20.41 -13.14
CA PHE A 17 -26.27 -21.14 -12.88
C PHE A 17 -25.05 -20.20 -12.81
N PHE A 18 -24.90 -19.29 -13.77
CA PHE A 18 -23.80 -18.32 -13.76
C PHE A 18 -23.88 -17.37 -12.57
N PHE A 19 -25.07 -16.95 -12.14
CA PHE A 19 -25.25 -16.13 -10.96
C PHE A 19 -24.85 -16.88 -9.68
N VAL A 20 -25.28 -18.14 -9.52
CA VAL A 20 -24.89 -18.99 -8.39
C VAL A 20 -23.38 -19.21 -8.38
N LEU A 21 -22.78 -19.52 -9.53
CA LEU A 21 -21.34 -19.68 -9.67
C LEU A 21 -20.58 -18.40 -9.36
N TYR A 22 -21.07 -17.25 -9.84
CA TYR A 22 -20.50 -15.93 -9.53
C TYR A 22 -20.53 -15.66 -8.03
N LYS A 23 -21.65 -15.89 -7.35
CA LYS A 23 -21.76 -15.73 -5.89
C LYS A 23 -20.83 -16.68 -5.14
N TYR A 24 -20.75 -17.94 -5.56
CA TYR A 24 -19.88 -18.95 -4.95
C TYR A 24 -18.38 -18.61 -5.11
N LYS A 25 -17.94 -18.23 -6.31
CA LYS A 25 -16.54 -17.91 -6.61
C LYS A 25 -16.06 -16.59 -6.02
N ASN A 26 -16.99 -15.71 -5.63
CA ASN A 26 -16.71 -14.39 -5.04
C ASN A 26 -17.11 -14.31 -3.56
N ARG A 27 -17.32 -15.45 -2.89
CA ARG A 27 -17.51 -15.47 -1.44
C ARG A 27 -16.24 -14.96 -0.73
N PRO A 28 -16.37 -14.29 0.43
CA PRO A 28 -15.22 -13.93 1.25
C PRO A 28 -14.33 -15.14 1.52
N LEU A 29 -13.02 -14.89 1.61
CA LEU A 29 -12.03 -15.93 1.89
C LEU A 29 -12.31 -16.53 3.27
N LYS A 30 -12.08 -17.84 3.39
CA LYS A 30 -12.17 -18.57 4.65
C LYS A 30 -10.83 -19.29 4.93
N PRO A 31 -10.42 -19.42 6.20
CA PRO A 31 -11.03 -18.81 7.39
C PRO A 31 -10.94 -17.28 7.35
N ASP A 32 -11.80 -16.62 8.12
CA ASP A 32 -11.80 -15.17 8.24
C ASP A 32 -10.82 -14.77 9.35
N TYR A 33 -9.65 -14.28 8.95
CA TYR A 33 -8.59 -13.97 9.91
C TYR A 33 -8.86 -12.71 10.73
N TYR A 34 -9.81 -11.87 10.32
CA TYR A 34 -10.25 -10.77 11.16
C TYR A 34 -11.14 -11.27 12.30
N GLU A 35 -12.07 -12.19 12.02
CA GLU A 35 -12.85 -12.85 13.07
C GLU A 35 -11.96 -13.67 14.03
N TYR A 36 -10.93 -14.33 13.48
CA TYR A 36 -9.89 -14.97 14.29
C TYR A 36 -9.19 -13.93 15.19
N TYR A 37 -8.75 -12.81 14.63
CA TYR A 37 -8.06 -11.75 15.37
C TYR A 37 -8.88 -11.21 16.55
N LYS A 38 -10.21 -11.09 16.41
CA LYS A 38 -11.10 -10.64 17.49
C LYS A 38 -11.28 -11.66 18.61
N THR A 39 -11.14 -12.95 18.33
CA THR A 39 -11.55 -14.05 19.24
C THR A 39 -10.41 -14.96 19.69
N GLN A 40 -9.21 -14.78 19.12
CA GLN A 40 -8.02 -15.55 19.45
C GLN A 40 -7.68 -15.54 20.95
N ASP A 41 -7.14 -16.65 21.44
CA ASP A 41 -6.49 -16.70 22.74
C ASP A 41 -5.09 -16.07 22.66
N THR A 42 -4.92 -14.91 23.29
CA THR A 42 -3.68 -14.11 23.22
C THR A 42 -2.58 -14.52 24.21
N VAL A 43 -2.73 -15.64 24.96
CA VAL A 43 -1.69 -16.10 25.91
C VAL A 43 -0.66 -17.01 25.22
N PRO A 44 0.62 -16.61 25.07
CA PRO A 44 1.62 -17.47 24.43
C PRO A 44 1.91 -18.75 25.23
N VAL A 45 2.23 -19.84 24.53
CA VAL A 45 2.62 -21.13 25.10
C VAL A 45 3.96 -21.63 24.52
N GLY A 46 4.71 -22.41 25.30
CA GLY A 46 5.97 -23.00 24.85
C GLY A 46 7.05 -21.98 24.47
N LYS A 47 7.93 -22.36 23.53
CA LYS A 47 8.88 -21.42 22.89
C LYS A 47 8.13 -20.51 21.92
N VAL A 48 8.40 -19.21 21.95
CA VAL A 48 7.69 -18.21 21.15
C VAL A 48 8.63 -17.64 20.08
N GLY A 49 8.13 -17.58 18.85
CA GLY A 49 8.73 -16.86 17.73
C GLY A 49 7.86 -15.67 17.31
N ILE A 50 8.48 -14.59 16.83
CA ILE A 50 7.81 -13.43 16.26
C ILE A 50 8.11 -13.37 14.77
N PHE A 51 7.07 -13.20 13.96
CA PHE A 51 7.18 -12.96 12.53
C PHE A 51 6.52 -11.62 12.16
N ALA A 52 7.34 -10.64 11.75
CA ALA A 52 6.84 -9.36 11.28
C ALA A 52 6.72 -9.33 9.75
N THR A 53 5.58 -8.89 9.21
CA THR A 53 5.36 -8.78 7.77
C THR A 53 4.39 -7.68 7.40
N ALA A 54 4.67 -7.00 6.29
CA ALA A 54 3.80 -5.99 5.67
C ALA A 54 4.19 -5.86 4.18
N LEU A 55 3.46 -5.04 3.42
CA LEU A 55 3.90 -4.61 2.10
C LEU A 55 5.06 -3.62 2.26
N ILE A 56 6.28 -4.11 2.11
CA ILE A 56 7.51 -3.30 2.22
C ILE A 56 8.23 -3.37 0.88
N MET A 57 8.36 -2.22 0.21
CA MET A 57 9.01 -2.14 -1.09
C MET A 57 10.53 -2.27 -0.95
N PRO A 58 11.21 -3.02 -1.83
CA PRO A 58 12.66 -3.17 -1.79
C PRO A 58 13.40 -1.86 -2.09
N GLU A 59 14.65 -1.75 -1.67
CA GLU A 59 15.49 -0.56 -1.96
C GLU A 59 15.80 -0.43 -3.45
N ASN A 60 16.03 -1.56 -4.12
CA ASN A 60 16.27 -1.65 -5.56
C ASN A 60 15.06 -2.27 -6.25
N HIS A 61 14.88 -1.98 -7.54
CA HIS A 61 13.79 -2.56 -8.33
C HIS A 61 13.81 -4.09 -8.26
N SER A 62 12.63 -4.69 -8.09
CA SER A 62 12.41 -6.13 -8.15
C SER A 62 11.19 -6.42 -8.99
N HIS A 63 11.39 -7.06 -10.15
CA HIS A 63 10.28 -7.49 -11.01
C HIS A 63 9.32 -8.43 -10.27
N ALA A 64 9.86 -9.38 -9.50
CA ALA A 64 9.07 -10.33 -8.71
C ALA A 64 8.15 -9.63 -7.70
N PHE A 65 8.62 -8.56 -7.07
CA PHE A 65 7.81 -7.77 -6.15
C PHE A 65 6.57 -7.17 -6.84
N PHE A 66 6.76 -6.47 -7.96
CA PHE A 66 5.66 -5.84 -8.68
C PHE A 66 4.72 -6.85 -9.36
N HIS A 67 5.27 -7.97 -9.82
CA HIS A 67 4.48 -9.11 -10.29
C HIS A 67 3.53 -9.60 -9.17
N ASN A 68 4.06 -9.80 -7.95
CA ASN A 68 3.27 -10.27 -6.82
C ASN A 68 2.24 -9.23 -6.34
N ILE A 69 2.56 -7.93 -6.35
CA ILE A 69 1.59 -6.86 -6.06
C ILE A 69 0.39 -6.92 -7.00
N VAL A 70 0.64 -7.02 -8.31
CA VAL A 70 -0.44 -7.07 -9.31
C VAL A 70 -1.31 -8.31 -9.05
N HIS A 71 -0.70 -9.46 -8.80
CA HIS A 71 -1.44 -10.67 -8.45
C HIS A 71 -2.26 -10.51 -7.16
N LYS A 72 -1.72 -9.87 -6.11
CA LYS A 72 -2.45 -9.57 -4.87
C LYS A 72 -3.69 -8.73 -5.16
N ILE A 73 -3.52 -7.57 -5.80
CA ILE A 73 -4.63 -6.64 -6.12
C ILE A 73 -5.76 -7.38 -6.83
N PHE A 74 -5.45 -8.08 -7.93
CA PHE A 74 -6.48 -8.74 -8.74
C PHE A 74 -7.07 -9.99 -8.08
N LYS A 75 -6.33 -10.70 -7.21
CA LYS A 75 -6.87 -11.87 -6.51
C LYS A 75 -7.78 -11.49 -5.35
N VAL A 76 -7.50 -10.38 -4.67
CA VAL A 76 -8.23 -9.93 -3.47
C VAL A 76 -9.41 -9.03 -3.83
N ILE A 77 -9.24 -8.07 -4.75
CA ILE A 77 -10.23 -7.02 -5.02
C ILE A 77 -11.14 -7.39 -6.20
N VAL A 78 -10.59 -7.94 -7.28
CA VAL A 78 -11.34 -8.10 -8.53
C VAL A 78 -12.15 -9.41 -8.52
N PRO A 79 -13.48 -9.37 -8.75
CA PRO A 79 -14.28 -10.58 -8.73
C PRO A 79 -14.01 -11.49 -9.93
N TRP A 80 -14.25 -12.79 -9.75
CA TRP A 80 -14.40 -13.76 -10.82
C TRP A 80 -15.65 -13.43 -11.66
N PRO A 81 -15.63 -13.59 -13.00
CA PRO A 81 -14.53 -14.08 -13.82
C PRO A 81 -13.53 -12.99 -14.25
N PHE A 82 -13.79 -11.72 -13.93
CA PHE A 82 -13.02 -10.58 -14.41
C PHE A 82 -11.54 -10.63 -13.98
N LYS A 83 -11.22 -11.16 -12.80
CA LYS A 83 -9.82 -11.35 -12.39
C LYS A 83 -9.02 -12.27 -13.31
N ILE A 84 -9.67 -13.29 -13.90
CA ILE A 84 -9.01 -14.19 -14.87
C ILE A 84 -8.67 -13.43 -16.14
N LEU A 85 -9.59 -12.57 -16.60
CA LEU A 85 -9.36 -11.74 -17.78
C LEU A 85 -8.30 -10.67 -17.54
N ALA A 86 -8.29 -10.06 -16.35
CA ALA A 86 -7.30 -9.06 -15.97
C ALA A 86 -5.89 -9.65 -15.81
N LEU A 87 -5.79 -10.88 -15.32
CA LEU A 87 -4.52 -11.59 -15.15
C LEU A 87 -4.09 -12.38 -16.40
N LYS A 88 -4.68 -12.10 -17.57
CA LYS A 88 -4.29 -12.76 -18.80
C LYS A 88 -3.00 -12.15 -19.36
N ASP A 89 -2.07 -13.01 -19.77
CA ASP A 89 -1.00 -12.62 -20.66
C ASP A 89 -1.61 -12.33 -22.05
N ASN A 90 -1.66 -11.06 -22.44
CA ASN A 90 -2.12 -10.61 -23.76
C ASN A 90 -0.97 -10.28 -24.71
N GLY A 91 0.28 -10.41 -24.26
CA GLY A 91 1.48 -9.97 -24.96
C GLY A 91 2.48 -9.27 -24.03
N VAL A 92 3.61 -8.85 -24.58
CA VAL A 92 4.65 -8.11 -23.86
C VAL A 92 4.21 -6.65 -23.71
N ALA A 93 4.10 -6.17 -22.48
CA ALA A 93 3.81 -4.77 -22.19
C ALA A 93 5.09 -3.94 -22.24
N LEU A 94 5.06 -2.89 -23.05
CA LEU A 94 6.20 -2.05 -23.40
C LEU A 94 5.89 -0.59 -23.04
N LEU A 95 6.92 0.15 -22.64
CA LEU A 95 6.85 1.58 -22.38
C LEU A 95 8.02 2.28 -23.09
N ASP A 96 7.77 3.52 -23.52
CA ASP A 96 8.82 4.44 -23.93
C ASP A 96 9.33 5.15 -22.66
N PRO A 97 10.64 5.06 -22.33
CA PRO A 97 11.21 5.67 -21.13
C PRO A 97 11.01 7.18 -21.01
N HIS A 98 10.80 7.90 -22.11
CA HIS A 98 10.53 9.34 -22.11
C HIS A 98 9.05 9.68 -21.94
N HIS A 99 8.16 8.68 -21.95
CA HIS A 99 6.71 8.89 -21.98
C HIS A 99 5.97 7.88 -21.07
N VAL A 100 6.53 7.59 -19.88
CA VAL A 100 6.00 6.59 -18.95
C VAL A 100 4.56 6.89 -18.48
N HIS A 101 4.17 8.15 -18.46
CA HIS A 101 2.84 8.61 -18.04
C HIS A 101 1.91 8.99 -19.20
N ALA A 102 2.25 8.64 -20.45
CA ALA A 102 1.44 8.99 -21.61
C ALA A 102 -0.01 8.52 -21.46
N ARG A 103 -0.96 9.43 -21.64
CA ARG A 103 -2.41 9.15 -21.59
C ARG A 103 -3.06 9.07 -22.97
N GLU A 104 -2.39 9.63 -23.96
CA GLU A 104 -2.81 9.65 -25.36
C GLU A 104 -1.83 8.87 -26.21
N LYS A 105 -2.29 8.41 -27.38
CA LYS A 105 -1.43 7.71 -28.32
C LYS A 105 -0.37 8.67 -28.86
N PHE A 106 0.86 8.19 -28.93
CA PHE A 106 1.99 8.86 -29.59
C PHE A 106 2.78 7.86 -30.43
N GLU A 107 3.72 8.35 -31.22
CA GLU A 107 4.71 7.53 -31.91
C GLU A 107 5.92 7.33 -30.99
N PRO A 108 6.18 6.11 -30.49
CA PRO A 108 7.31 5.86 -29.62
C PRO A 108 8.61 6.00 -30.41
N THR A 109 9.65 6.48 -29.74
CA THR A 109 11.02 6.53 -30.31
C THR A 109 11.86 5.36 -29.81
N HIS A 110 11.47 4.81 -28.65
CA HIS A 110 12.11 3.71 -27.98
C HIS A 110 11.06 2.89 -27.21
N LEU A 111 11.27 1.59 -27.05
CA LEU A 111 10.35 0.71 -26.34
C LEU A 111 11.14 -0.33 -25.56
N GLU A 112 10.88 -0.43 -24.27
CA GLU A 112 11.48 -1.43 -23.39
C GLU A 112 10.42 -2.30 -22.74
N ASP A 113 10.74 -3.56 -22.47
CA ASP A 113 9.93 -4.45 -21.64
C ASP A 113 10.16 -4.21 -20.12
N ALA A 114 9.45 -4.98 -19.29
CA ALA A 114 9.55 -4.86 -17.83
C ALA A 114 10.94 -5.22 -17.26
N PHE A 115 11.75 -5.97 -18.03
CA PHE A 115 13.11 -6.38 -17.66
C PHE A 115 14.17 -5.40 -18.18
N GLY A 116 13.77 -4.36 -18.91
CA GLY A 116 14.68 -3.37 -19.50
C GLY A 116 15.28 -3.78 -20.84
N ASN A 117 14.73 -4.81 -21.49
CA ASN A 117 15.16 -5.18 -22.84
C ASN A 117 14.47 -4.29 -23.87
N ASP A 118 15.25 -3.72 -24.79
CA ASP A 118 14.76 -3.00 -25.97
C ASP A 118 14.48 -3.92 -27.16
N ARG A 119 14.79 -5.22 -27.01
CA ARG A 119 14.71 -6.26 -28.04
C ARG A 119 13.88 -7.42 -27.56
N ASP A 120 13.22 -8.05 -28.52
CA ASP A 120 12.52 -9.31 -28.29
C ASP A 120 13.49 -10.51 -28.22
N LEU A 121 12.97 -11.69 -27.88
CA LEU A 121 13.77 -12.91 -27.70
C LEU A 121 14.56 -13.33 -28.94
N ASP A 122 14.13 -12.93 -30.14
CA ASP A 122 14.86 -13.18 -31.39
C ASP A 122 15.86 -12.08 -31.75
N GLY A 123 16.08 -11.10 -30.86
CA GLY A 123 17.02 -10.00 -31.03
C GLY A 123 16.46 -8.80 -31.80
N THR A 124 15.23 -8.87 -32.30
CA THR A 124 14.59 -7.75 -33.04
C THR A 124 14.18 -6.64 -32.07
N PRO A 125 14.61 -5.38 -32.28
CA PRO A 125 14.17 -4.26 -31.44
C PRO A 125 12.66 -4.09 -31.43
N TYR A 126 12.08 -3.78 -30.27
CA TYR A 126 10.63 -3.54 -30.16
C TYR A 126 10.16 -2.34 -30.99
N ILE A 127 11.02 -1.33 -31.17
CA ILE A 127 10.72 -0.21 -32.06
C ILE A 127 10.55 -0.65 -33.53
N GLU A 128 11.30 -1.67 -33.96
CA GLU A 128 11.16 -2.22 -35.32
C GLU A 128 9.87 -3.03 -35.44
N ARG A 129 9.50 -3.78 -34.39
CA ARG A 129 8.19 -4.45 -34.29
C ARG A 129 7.03 -3.46 -34.38
N TYR A 130 7.18 -2.28 -33.79
CA TYR A 130 6.20 -1.18 -33.89
C TYR A 130 6.06 -0.68 -35.33
N ARG A 131 7.18 -0.42 -36.02
CA ARG A 131 7.17 0.00 -37.45
C ARG A 131 6.54 -1.05 -38.37
N GLN A 132 6.66 -2.33 -38.02
CA GLN A 132 6.02 -3.46 -38.72
C GLN A 132 4.52 -3.64 -38.37
N GLY A 133 3.94 -2.79 -37.51
CA GLY A 133 2.54 -2.87 -37.09
C GLY A 133 2.23 -4.01 -36.11
N GLN A 134 3.25 -4.62 -35.49
CA GLN A 134 3.10 -5.75 -34.57
C GLN A 134 2.90 -5.33 -33.10
N VAL A 135 3.15 -4.05 -32.81
CA VAL A 135 2.97 -3.43 -31.49
C VAL A 135 1.79 -2.46 -31.58
N VAL A 136 0.85 -2.58 -30.65
CA VAL A 136 -0.36 -1.74 -30.62
C VAL A 136 -0.38 -0.86 -29.37
N TRP A 137 -0.86 0.37 -29.52
CA TRP A 137 -1.14 1.24 -28.38
C TRP A 137 -2.34 0.71 -27.58
N MET A 138 -2.19 0.66 -26.27
CA MET A 138 -3.23 0.34 -25.29
C MET A 138 -3.50 1.61 -24.47
N PRO A 139 -4.69 2.24 -24.58
CA PRO A 139 -4.99 3.45 -23.84
C PRO A 139 -5.07 3.17 -22.32
N PRO A 140 -4.97 4.22 -21.48
CA PRO A 140 -5.28 4.12 -20.05
C PRO A 140 -6.62 3.45 -19.78
N SER A 141 -6.72 2.73 -18.67
CA SER A 141 -7.98 2.17 -18.19
C SER A 141 -8.92 3.29 -17.75
N SER A 142 -10.14 3.30 -18.28
CA SER A 142 -11.21 4.21 -17.83
C SER A 142 -11.74 3.89 -16.42
N ARG A 143 -11.21 2.86 -15.76
CA ARG A 143 -11.58 2.43 -14.40
C ARG A 143 -10.54 2.77 -13.33
N ILE A 144 -9.43 3.39 -13.73
CA ILE A 144 -8.33 3.72 -12.81
C ILE A 144 -8.00 5.20 -13.01
N TYR A 145 -8.12 5.98 -11.93
CA TYR A 145 -7.93 7.41 -12.00
C TYR A 145 -6.46 7.73 -12.23
N LEU A 146 -6.18 8.59 -13.21
CA LEU A 146 -4.83 8.96 -13.66
C LEU A 146 -3.97 7.78 -14.13
N ASP A 147 -4.59 6.71 -14.62
CA ASP A 147 -3.85 5.62 -15.29
C ASP A 147 -3.10 6.13 -16.53
N HIS A 148 -2.11 5.36 -16.95
CA HIS A 148 -1.31 5.62 -18.15
C HIS A 148 -1.53 4.55 -19.21
N GLY A 149 -1.30 4.89 -20.47
CA GLY A 149 -1.29 3.94 -21.57
C GLY A 149 0.05 3.20 -21.64
N TYR A 150 0.11 2.22 -22.55
CA TYR A 150 1.30 1.43 -22.82
C TYR A 150 1.23 0.81 -24.21
N PHE A 151 2.34 0.27 -24.69
CA PHE A 151 2.40 -0.47 -25.95
C PHE A 151 2.33 -1.96 -25.68
N LEU A 152 1.63 -2.72 -26.52
CA LEU A 152 1.48 -4.17 -26.37
C LEU A 152 1.98 -4.86 -27.63
N TYR A 153 3.08 -5.59 -27.50
CA TYR A 153 3.56 -6.51 -28.54
C TYR A 153 2.79 -7.83 -28.45
N LYS A 154 2.04 -8.16 -29.50
CA LYS A 154 1.17 -9.35 -29.54
C LYS A 154 1.79 -10.57 -30.23
N GLY A 155 3.01 -10.44 -30.76
CA GLY A 155 3.66 -11.53 -31.50
C GLY A 155 4.01 -12.75 -30.64
N ARG A 156 4.11 -12.59 -29.31
CA ARG A 156 4.25 -13.70 -28.37
C ARG A 156 3.64 -13.40 -27.01
N LYS A 157 3.56 -14.44 -26.19
CA LYS A 157 3.34 -14.38 -24.74
C LYS A 157 4.68 -14.19 -24.02
N CYS A 158 4.67 -13.52 -22.87
CA CYS A 158 5.85 -13.35 -22.01
C CYS A 158 5.86 -14.26 -20.79
N GLY A 159 4.76 -14.97 -20.52
CA GLY A 159 4.62 -15.85 -19.36
C GLY A 159 4.08 -15.15 -18.12
N GLU A 160 3.65 -13.88 -18.23
CA GLU A 160 3.03 -13.14 -17.13
C GLU A 160 1.86 -12.26 -17.60
N PRO A 161 0.95 -11.85 -16.70
CA PRO A 161 -0.11 -10.91 -17.06
C PRO A 161 0.47 -9.63 -17.67
N SER A 162 -0.08 -9.16 -18.80
CA SER A 162 0.44 -7.93 -19.43
C SER A 162 0.31 -6.71 -18.52
N LEU A 163 -0.68 -6.70 -17.61
CA LEU A 163 -0.78 -5.66 -16.58
C LEU A 163 0.34 -5.72 -15.54
N ALA A 164 0.84 -6.92 -15.21
CA ALA A 164 2.00 -7.06 -14.34
C ALA A 164 3.24 -6.47 -15.03
N GLY A 165 3.46 -6.81 -16.31
CA GLY A 165 4.51 -6.21 -17.12
C GLY A 165 4.40 -4.69 -17.21
N LYS A 166 3.18 -4.14 -17.40
CA LYS A 166 2.94 -2.68 -17.42
C LYS A 166 3.39 -2.02 -16.10
N VAL A 167 2.95 -2.56 -14.97
CA VAL A 167 3.26 -2.01 -13.64
C VAL A 167 4.74 -2.15 -13.30
N ALA A 168 5.32 -3.33 -13.56
CA ALA A 168 6.74 -3.58 -13.34
C ALA A 168 7.61 -2.66 -14.21
N ASN A 169 7.23 -2.43 -15.48
CA ASN A 169 7.95 -1.54 -16.36
C ASN A 169 7.84 -0.07 -15.91
N LYS A 170 6.64 0.41 -15.54
CA LYS A 170 6.49 1.75 -14.93
C LYS A 170 7.36 1.89 -13.69
N SER A 171 7.34 0.90 -12.80
CA SER A 171 8.12 0.96 -11.57
C SER A 171 9.63 1.05 -11.84
N ARG A 172 10.14 0.28 -12.80
CA ARG A 172 11.56 0.31 -13.19
C ARG A 172 11.94 1.66 -13.77
N LEU A 173 11.13 2.17 -14.70
CA LEU A 173 11.44 3.39 -15.44
C LEU A 173 11.23 4.65 -14.62
N TYR A 174 10.21 4.69 -13.75
CA TYR A 174 9.83 5.86 -12.97
C TYR A 174 10.25 5.72 -11.50
N TYR A 175 9.67 4.77 -10.75
CA TYR A 175 9.89 4.66 -9.30
C TYR A 175 11.34 4.36 -8.90
N TYR A 176 12.06 3.58 -9.71
CA TYR A 176 13.49 3.27 -9.53
C TYR A 176 14.35 3.79 -10.68
N GLY A 177 13.77 4.67 -11.51
CA GLY A 177 14.42 5.21 -12.69
C GLY A 177 14.46 6.73 -12.65
N HIS A 178 13.88 7.39 -13.64
CA HIS A 178 13.98 8.84 -13.77
C HIS A 178 13.11 9.62 -12.78
N GLY A 179 12.17 8.97 -12.07
CA GLY A 179 11.30 9.65 -11.10
C GLY A 179 12.00 9.98 -9.77
N ILE A 180 13.16 9.39 -9.48
CA ILE A 180 13.96 9.67 -8.28
C ILE A 180 15.44 9.70 -8.62
N VAL A 181 16.14 10.75 -8.18
CA VAL A 181 17.57 10.97 -8.48
C VAL A 181 18.41 9.78 -8.01
N GLN A 182 18.10 9.23 -6.84
CA GLN A 182 18.84 8.13 -6.21
C GLN A 182 18.59 6.76 -6.85
N LYS A 183 17.56 6.63 -7.70
CA LYS A 183 17.12 5.34 -8.30
C LYS A 183 16.85 4.24 -7.27
N LYS A 184 16.48 4.65 -6.06
CA LYS A 184 16.29 3.79 -4.89
C LYS A 184 15.14 4.30 -4.04
N LEU A 185 14.44 3.39 -3.38
CA LEU A 185 13.36 3.75 -2.46
C LEU A 185 13.76 3.48 -0.99
N PRO A 186 13.40 4.38 -0.06
CA PRO A 186 13.74 4.26 1.36
C PRO A 186 12.94 3.20 2.12
N HIS A 187 11.81 2.76 1.56
CA HIS A 187 10.79 1.98 2.27
C HIS A 187 11.36 0.75 2.99
N TRP A 188 12.19 -0.04 2.31
CA TRP A 188 12.83 -1.22 2.92
C TRP A 188 13.65 -0.83 4.15
N VAL A 189 14.60 0.09 3.98
CA VAL A 189 15.57 0.43 5.01
C VAL A 189 14.88 1.02 6.24
N GLU A 190 13.97 1.96 6.05
CA GLU A 190 13.27 2.62 7.15
C GLU A 190 12.26 1.68 7.86
N SER A 191 11.52 0.85 7.12
CA SER A 191 10.61 -0.13 7.73
C SER A 191 11.37 -1.19 8.54
N PHE A 192 12.52 -1.67 8.04
CA PHE A 192 13.34 -2.62 8.80
C PHE A 192 14.07 -1.98 9.98
N LYS A 193 14.37 -0.67 9.98
CA LYS A 193 14.80 0.04 11.20
C LYS A 193 13.74 -0.02 12.29
N ILE A 194 12.47 0.20 11.95
CA ILE A 194 11.34 0.11 12.88
C ILE A 194 11.22 -1.31 13.45
N ILE A 195 11.16 -2.31 12.56
CA ILE A 195 11.02 -3.72 12.94
C ILE A 195 12.18 -4.17 13.83
N ASN A 196 13.42 -3.91 13.40
CA ASN A 196 14.61 -4.36 14.12
C ASN A 196 14.78 -3.62 15.46
N GLY A 197 14.47 -2.33 15.51
CA GLY A 197 14.49 -1.56 16.77
C GLY A 197 13.51 -2.12 17.81
N ALA A 198 12.30 -2.52 17.37
CA ALA A 198 11.36 -3.19 18.26
C ALA A 198 11.86 -4.58 18.68
N PHE A 199 12.38 -5.37 17.74
CA PHE A 199 12.94 -6.70 18.03
C PHE A 199 14.11 -6.66 19.00
N GLU A 200 14.99 -5.66 18.91
CA GLU A 200 16.09 -5.49 19.84
C GLU A 200 15.57 -5.33 21.27
N ARG A 201 14.59 -4.45 21.48
CA ARG A 201 13.97 -4.23 22.79
C ARG A 201 13.23 -5.46 23.31
N ILE A 202 12.54 -6.19 22.41
CA ILE A 202 11.91 -7.46 22.76
C ILE A 202 12.94 -8.48 23.22
N LYS A 203 14.08 -8.61 22.53
CA LYS A 203 15.15 -9.54 22.92
C LYS A 203 15.85 -9.12 24.21
N GLN A 204 15.96 -7.83 24.50
CA GLN A 204 16.47 -7.34 25.78
C GLN A 204 15.55 -7.76 26.94
N LYS A 205 14.22 -7.67 26.76
CA LYS A 205 13.24 -8.05 27.79
C LYS A 205 12.97 -9.56 27.86
N TYR A 206 12.99 -10.24 26.72
CA TYR A 206 12.68 -11.66 26.55
C TYR A 206 13.77 -12.36 25.70
N PRO A 207 14.93 -12.69 26.27
CA PRO A 207 16.09 -13.19 25.52
C PRO A 207 15.86 -14.51 24.75
N SER A 208 14.85 -15.30 25.15
CA SER A 208 14.52 -16.57 24.51
C SER A 208 13.69 -16.45 23.23
N ILE A 209 13.24 -15.23 22.88
CA ILE A 209 12.33 -15.01 21.75
C ILE A 209 13.12 -14.98 20.44
N GLU A 210 12.69 -15.81 19.50
CA GLU A 210 13.18 -15.79 18.12
C GLU A 210 12.42 -14.74 17.32
N CYS A 211 13.10 -13.94 16.50
CA CYS A 211 12.45 -12.93 15.66
C CYS A 211 12.89 -13.12 14.21
N ARG A 212 11.95 -13.03 13.27
CA ARG A 212 12.18 -12.94 11.82
C ARG A 212 11.21 -11.92 11.22
N ALA A 213 11.57 -11.39 10.06
CA ALA A 213 10.72 -10.48 9.32
C ALA A 213 10.96 -10.57 7.82
N GLU A 214 9.92 -10.36 7.03
CA GLU A 214 9.98 -10.30 5.57
C GLU A 214 8.79 -9.52 5.00
N THR A 215 8.97 -8.91 3.82
CA THR A 215 7.86 -8.34 3.05
C THR A 215 6.91 -9.45 2.57
N ASN A 216 5.60 -9.19 2.63
CA ASN A 216 4.60 -10.17 2.20
C ASN A 216 4.56 -10.38 0.67
N MET A 217 5.41 -9.67 -0.09
CA MET A 217 5.56 -9.82 -1.53
C MET A 217 6.71 -10.74 -1.94
N PHE A 218 7.58 -11.16 -1.02
CA PHE A 218 8.64 -12.14 -1.23
C PHE A 218 8.23 -13.48 -0.61
N LEU A 219 7.28 -14.13 -1.28
CA LEU A 219 6.56 -15.31 -0.77
C LEU A 219 7.49 -16.48 -0.43
N TYR A 220 8.57 -16.67 -1.20
CA TYR A 220 9.52 -17.75 -0.95
C TYR A 220 10.33 -17.50 0.33
N GLU A 221 10.90 -16.30 0.46
CA GLU A 221 11.70 -15.86 1.60
C GLU A 221 10.86 -15.80 2.87
N MET A 222 9.62 -15.32 2.76
CA MET A 222 8.64 -15.30 3.84
C MET A 222 8.37 -16.72 4.36
N ARG A 223 8.09 -17.66 3.45
CA ARG A 223 7.89 -19.07 3.78
C ARG A 223 9.11 -19.69 4.45
N GLN A 224 10.31 -19.41 3.93
CA GLN A 224 11.56 -19.92 4.50
C GLN A 224 11.75 -19.42 5.95
N LYS A 225 11.61 -18.10 6.18
CA LYS A 225 11.81 -17.50 7.50
C LYS A 225 10.78 -17.95 8.54
N ILE A 226 9.54 -18.21 8.13
CA ILE A 226 8.54 -18.83 9.02
C ILE A 226 8.98 -20.25 9.39
N ARG A 227 9.42 -21.06 8.42
CA ARG A 227 9.93 -22.41 8.69
C ARG A 227 11.14 -22.40 9.62
N GLU A 228 12.06 -21.45 9.47
CA GLU A 228 13.18 -21.28 10.41
C GLU A 228 12.71 -21.07 11.86
N LEU A 229 11.64 -20.31 12.10
CA LEU A 229 11.07 -20.15 13.46
C LEU A 229 10.49 -21.47 13.97
N LEU A 230 9.77 -22.20 13.13
CA LEU A 230 9.14 -23.47 13.48
C LEU A 230 10.19 -24.56 13.77
N ASP A 231 11.21 -24.67 12.90
CA ASP A 231 12.32 -25.61 13.03
C ASP A 231 13.22 -25.28 14.24
N ALA A 232 13.25 -24.01 14.67
CA ALA A 232 13.87 -23.59 15.93
C ALA A 232 13.06 -24.01 17.18
N GLY A 233 11.97 -24.75 17.00
CA GLY A 233 11.13 -25.31 18.07
C GLY A 233 10.09 -24.34 18.62
N CYS A 234 9.74 -23.27 17.90
CA CYS A 234 8.67 -22.37 18.36
C CYS A 234 7.32 -23.09 18.32
N GLU A 235 6.61 -23.06 19.44
CA GLU A 235 5.27 -23.62 19.62
C GLU A 235 4.18 -22.55 19.51
N THR A 236 4.55 -21.28 19.74
CA THR A 236 3.72 -20.11 19.43
C THR A 236 4.41 -19.21 18.43
N LEU A 237 3.71 -18.80 17.37
CA LEU A 237 4.10 -17.71 16.48
C LEU A 237 3.24 -16.47 16.74
N VAL A 238 3.87 -15.35 17.05
CA VAL A 238 3.23 -14.03 17.10
C VAL A 238 3.46 -13.34 15.76
N LEU A 239 2.38 -13.10 15.02
CA LEU A 239 2.37 -12.36 13.77
C LEU A 239 2.12 -10.88 14.05
N ALA A 240 2.88 -10.00 13.41
CA ALA A 240 2.65 -8.57 13.51
C ALA A 240 2.95 -7.88 12.18
N ALA A 241 2.28 -6.77 11.92
CA ALA A 241 2.60 -5.86 10.82
C ALA A 241 2.94 -4.48 11.40
N PRO A 242 3.99 -3.79 10.93
CA PRO A 242 4.31 -2.42 11.33
C PRO A 242 3.35 -1.40 10.71
N MET A 243 2.05 -1.58 10.96
CA MET A 243 0.95 -0.79 10.40
C MET A 243 0.12 -0.15 11.51
N ALA A 244 -0.34 1.08 11.29
CA ALA A 244 -1.23 1.77 12.24
C ALA A 244 -2.58 1.06 12.36
N ILE A 245 -3.15 0.70 11.21
CA ILE A 245 -4.49 0.11 11.09
C ILE A 245 -4.36 -1.14 10.24
N TYR A 246 -4.87 -2.27 10.73
CA TYR A 246 -4.95 -3.49 9.93
C TYR A 246 -6.17 -3.48 9.03
N SER A 247 -6.03 -4.12 7.89
CA SER A 247 -7.00 -4.15 6.82
C SER A 247 -7.10 -5.58 6.29
N HIS A 248 -8.26 -5.92 5.71
CA HIS A 248 -8.37 -7.16 4.96
C HIS A 248 -7.46 -7.17 3.75
N PHE A 249 -7.31 -6.05 3.07
CA PHE A 249 -6.54 -6.00 1.83
C PHE A 249 -5.03 -6.23 2.06
N GLU A 250 -4.45 -5.54 3.04
CA GLU A 250 -3.00 -5.57 3.28
C GLU A 250 -2.56 -6.70 4.21
N GLU A 251 -3.31 -6.98 5.28
CA GLU A 251 -2.92 -7.94 6.32
C GLU A 251 -3.75 -9.22 6.27
N PHE A 252 -5.05 -9.16 6.56
CA PHE A 252 -5.83 -10.38 6.87
C PHE A 252 -6.04 -11.30 5.66
N ASN A 253 -6.16 -10.78 4.43
CA ASN A 253 -6.24 -11.59 3.21
C ASN A 253 -4.91 -11.65 2.43
N SER A 254 -3.81 -11.15 3.00
CA SER A 254 -2.49 -11.17 2.39
C SER A 254 -1.43 -11.63 3.38
N GLY A 255 -0.70 -10.73 4.05
CA GLY A 255 0.46 -11.10 4.88
C GLY A 255 0.15 -12.16 5.93
N PHE A 256 -0.85 -11.92 6.79
CA PHE A 256 -1.19 -12.88 7.85
C PHE A 256 -1.73 -14.18 7.26
N ARG A 257 -2.55 -14.13 6.21
CA ARG A 257 -3.07 -15.31 5.54
C ARG A 257 -1.96 -16.23 5.05
N HIS A 258 -0.93 -15.68 4.40
CA HIS A 258 0.21 -16.48 3.95
C HIS A 258 0.99 -17.08 5.12
N CYS A 259 1.11 -16.37 6.25
CA CYS A 259 1.71 -16.94 7.45
C CYS A 259 0.96 -18.19 7.93
N PHE A 260 -0.36 -18.12 8.05
CA PHE A 260 -1.18 -19.29 8.43
C PHE A 260 -1.03 -20.44 7.43
N GLU A 261 -1.09 -20.16 6.12
CA GLU A 261 -0.91 -21.16 5.07
C GLU A 261 0.46 -21.87 5.21
N TYR A 262 1.54 -21.13 5.49
CA TYR A 262 2.87 -21.72 5.67
C TYR A 262 3.04 -22.51 6.97
N VAL A 263 2.36 -22.10 8.04
CA VAL A 263 2.29 -22.89 9.28
C VAL A 263 1.55 -24.20 9.03
N GLU A 264 0.38 -24.16 8.38
CA GLU A 264 -0.41 -25.35 8.04
C GLU A 264 0.38 -26.32 7.15
N GLU A 265 1.10 -25.81 6.15
CA GLU A 265 2.01 -26.62 5.33
C GLU A 265 3.09 -27.33 6.15
N TRP A 266 3.67 -26.63 7.14
CA TRP A 266 4.70 -27.21 8.00
C TRP A 266 4.12 -28.24 8.96
N GLU A 267 2.93 -28.00 9.54
CA GLU A 267 2.23 -28.96 10.42
C GLU A 267 1.89 -30.26 9.68
N HIS A 268 1.49 -30.19 8.41
CA HIS A 268 1.26 -31.38 7.58
C HIS A 268 2.53 -32.24 7.40
N GLN A 269 3.71 -31.61 7.43
CA GLN A 269 5.00 -32.30 7.31
C GLN A 269 5.52 -32.82 8.64
N HIS A 270 4.93 -32.39 9.77
CA HIS A 270 5.32 -32.76 11.12
C HIS A 270 4.12 -33.25 11.95
N PRO A 271 3.59 -34.46 11.67
CA PRO A 271 2.42 -34.99 12.34
C PRO A 271 2.55 -34.98 13.87
N GLY A 272 1.50 -34.52 14.56
CA GLY A 272 1.48 -34.40 16.02
C GLY A 272 2.07 -33.10 16.56
N LYS A 273 2.63 -32.24 15.71
CA LYS A 273 2.97 -30.85 16.08
C LYS A 273 1.81 -29.93 15.73
N LYS A 274 1.48 -29.02 16.66
CA LYS A 274 0.50 -27.97 16.49
C LYS A 274 1.08 -26.65 16.95
N ILE A 275 0.96 -25.64 16.11
CA ILE A 275 1.52 -24.32 16.31
C ILE A 275 0.37 -23.39 16.69
N LYS A 276 0.50 -22.75 17.83
CA LYS A 276 -0.38 -21.64 18.18
C LYS A 276 0.04 -20.42 17.39
N VAL A 277 -0.88 -19.78 16.68
CA VAL A 277 -0.63 -18.49 16.04
C VAL A 277 -1.34 -17.41 16.85
N ILE A 278 -0.75 -16.24 17.00
CA ILE A 278 -1.37 -15.07 17.63
C ILE A 278 -1.09 -13.88 16.73
N ILE A 279 -2.10 -13.12 16.33
CA ILE A 279 -1.94 -11.85 15.64
C ILE A 279 -1.87 -10.74 16.69
N ALA A 280 -0.75 -10.02 16.76
CA ALA A 280 -0.56 -8.91 17.69
C ALA A 280 -1.50 -7.73 17.38
N PRO A 281 -1.82 -6.87 18.36
CA PRO A 281 -2.61 -5.68 18.11
C PRO A 281 -1.91 -4.71 17.14
N GLN A 282 -2.67 -3.97 16.35
CA GLN A 282 -2.12 -2.92 15.47
C GLN A 282 -1.44 -1.79 16.27
N MET A 283 -0.44 -1.15 15.66
CA MET A 283 0.35 -0.10 16.34
C MET A 283 -0.47 1.15 16.68
N GLY A 284 -1.53 1.43 15.91
CA GLY A 284 -2.37 2.61 16.10
C GLY A 284 -3.13 2.64 17.43
N ASN A 285 -3.19 1.49 18.13
CA ASN A 285 -3.76 1.40 19.47
C ASN A 285 -2.90 2.12 20.52
N TYR A 286 -1.61 2.34 20.25
CA TYR A 286 -0.66 2.88 21.21
C TYR A 286 -0.38 4.35 20.95
N GLN A 287 -0.31 5.13 22.03
CA GLN A 287 -0.12 6.58 21.96
C GLN A 287 1.17 7.02 21.25
N PRO A 288 2.33 6.34 21.38
CA PRO A 288 3.55 6.79 20.74
C PRO A 288 3.40 6.98 19.23
N LEU A 289 2.63 6.12 18.54
CA LEU A 289 2.47 6.27 17.09
C LEU A 289 1.84 7.63 16.72
N ARG A 290 0.82 8.06 17.48
CA ARG A 290 0.20 9.37 17.29
C ARG A 290 1.16 10.50 17.66
N GLN A 291 1.96 10.31 18.72
CA GLN A 291 2.98 11.28 19.12
C GLN A 291 4.00 11.54 18.00
N ALA A 292 4.39 10.52 17.22
CA ALA A 292 5.30 10.67 16.10
C ALA A 292 4.82 11.73 15.09
N PHE A 293 3.54 11.70 14.74
CA PHE A 293 2.92 12.67 13.83
C PHE A 293 2.68 14.02 14.50
N LEU A 294 2.32 14.05 15.78
CA LEU A 294 2.12 15.30 16.52
C LEU A 294 3.43 16.08 16.65
N ASP A 295 4.55 15.43 16.97
CA ASP A 295 5.87 16.06 17.06
C ASP A 295 6.33 16.58 15.69
N MET A 296 6.13 15.78 14.64
CA MET A 296 6.47 16.17 13.28
C MET A 296 5.63 17.34 12.77
N LEU A 297 4.33 17.35 13.09
CA LEU A 297 3.45 18.47 12.77
C LEU A 297 3.82 19.70 13.59
N LYS A 298 4.11 19.54 14.90
CA LYS A 298 4.52 20.64 15.77
C LYS A 298 5.73 21.37 15.21
N ASP A 299 6.77 20.63 14.84
CA ASP A 299 7.98 21.20 14.25
C ASP A 299 7.71 21.94 12.94
N ARG A 300 6.73 21.48 12.15
CA ARG A 300 6.25 22.23 10.98
C ARG A 300 5.55 23.51 11.38
N LEU A 301 4.61 23.45 12.31
CA LEU A 301 3.82 24.60 12.76
C LEU A 301 4.69 25.70 13.40
N ASP A 302 5.76 25.31 14.11
CA ASP A 302 6.75 26.22 14.69
C ASP A 302 7.49 27.07 13.62
N THR A 303 7.46 26.66 12.35
CA THR A 303 8.05 27.44 11.23
C THR A 303 7.06 28.41 10.58
N ILE A 304 5.77 28.34 10.93
CA ILE A 304 4.73 29.14 10.30
C ILE A 304 4.61 30.50 11.01
N PRO A 305 4.59 31.63 10.28
CA PRO A 305 4.46 32.94 10.90
C PRO A 305 3.19 33.08 11.75
N ALA A 306 3.29 33.83 12.84
CA ALA A 306 2.13 34.24 13.60
C ALA A 306 1.16 35.05 12.71
N ASN A 307 -0.14 34.97 13.03
CA ASN A 307 -1.25 35.55 12.29
C ASN A 307 -1.49 34.97 10.87
N SER A 308 -0.72 33.95 10.43
CA SER A 308 -1.07 33.19 9.22
C SER A 308 -2.37 32.40 9.41
N SER A 309 -3.02 32.08 8.30
CA SER A 309 -4.18 31.19 8.22
C SER A 309 -3.74 29.81 7.73
N VAL A 310 -4.14 28.75 8.45
CA VAL A 310 -3.61 27.39 8.25
C VAL A 310 -4.73 26.36 8.15
N LEU A 311 -4.74 25.57 7.07
CA LEU A 311 -5.55 24.35 6.96
C LEU A 311 -4.64 23.13 7.12
N ILE A 312 -5.01 22.19 8.00
CA ILE A 312 -4.35 20.89 8.14
C ILE A 312 -5.23 19.80 7.54
N ALA A 313 -4.69 19.05 6.60
CA ALA A 313 -5.31 17.89 5.98
C ALA A 313 -4.68 16.61 6.58
N VAL A 314 -5.38 15.96 7.51
CA VAL A 314 -5.00 14.64 8.02
C VAL A 314 -5.41 13.61 6.97
N THR A 315 -4.41 13.03 6.29
CA THR A 315 -4.65 12.18 5.11
C THR A 315 -4.45 10.71 5.45
N VAL A 316 -5.38 9.88 4.97
CA VAL A 316 -5.21 8.43 4.88
C VAL A 316 -4.99 8.06 3.42
N HIS A 317 -4.34 6.92 3.14
CA HIS A 317 -4.25 6.38 1.80
C HIS A 317 -5.67 6.29 1.22
N GLY A 318 -6.59 5.65 1.93
CA GLY A 318 -8.00 5.56 1.53
C GLY A 318 -8.33 4.34 0.68
N MET A 319 -9.62 4.04 0.60
CA MET A 319 -10.21 2.94 -0.17
C MET A 319 -11.64 3.32 -0.55
N PRO A 320 -12.26 2.68 -1.55
CA PRO A 320 -13.63 2.98 -1.93
C PRO A 320 -14.59 2.24 -0.98
N TRP A 321 -14.68 2.73 0.28
CA TRP A 321 -15.32 2.06 1.42
C TRP A 321 -16.77 1.62 1.17
N ASP A 322 -17.51 2.35 0.34
CA ASP A 322 -18.88 1.99 -0.08
C ASP A 322 -18.96 0.61 -0.78
N PHE A 323 -17.88 0.20 -1.45
CA PHE A 323 -17.79 -1.09 -2.13
C PHE A 323 -17.22 -2.20 -1.24
N PHE A 324 -16.60 -1.82 -0.12
CA PHE A 324 -15.93 -2.71 0.82
C PHE A 324 -16.41 -2.46 2.27
N PRO A 325 -17.73 -2.53 2.55
CA PRO A 325 -18.26 -2.24 3.90
C PRO A 325 -17.84 -3.29 4.95
N TRP A 326 -17.27 -4.41 4.51
CA TRP A 326 -16.75 -5.49 5.34
C TRP A 326 -15.29 -5.28 5.76
N GLU A 327 -14.67 -4.15 5.39
CA GLU A 327 -13.29 -3.87 5.80
C GLU A 327 -13.17 -3.68 7.33
N ALA A 328 -12.42 -4.58 7.98
CA ALA A 328 -11.82 -4.43 9.30
C ALA A 328 -11.22 -3.04 9.54
N TRP A 329 -10.59 -2.41 8.55
CA TRP A 329 -10.05 -1.06 8.65
C TRP A 329 -11.11 -0.07 9.17
N LEU A 330 -12.38 -0.21 8.75
CA LEU A 330 -13.45 0.69 9.19
C LEU A 330 -13.73 0.57 10.71
N GLU A 331 -13.61 -0.63 11.27
CA GLU A 331 -13.79 -0.88 12.71
C GLU A 331 -12.50 -0.57 13.50
N LEU A 332 -11.34 -0.79 12.90
CA LEU A 332 -10.03 -0.67 13.51
C LEU A 332 -9.43 0.75 13.44
N ALA A 333 -9.87 1.59 12.51
CA ALA A 333 -9.33 2.94 12.33
C ALA A 333 -9.61 3.92 13.50
N PRO A 334 -10.80 3.98 14.11
CA PRO A 334 -11.16 5.06 15.04
C PRO A 334 -10.20 5.26 16.23
N PRO A 335 -9.70 4.21 16.91
CA PRO A 335 -8.74 4.37 18.02
C PRO A 335 -7.45 5.11 17.63
N TYR A 336 -7.09 5.09 16.35
CA TYR A 336 -5.90 5.75 15.80
C TYR A 336 -6.27 7.04 15.05
N ARG A 337 -6.99 6.93 13.93
CA ARG A 337 -7.27 8.02 12.98
C ARG A 337 -8.06 9.14 13.65
N ASP A 338 -9.19 8.79 14.26
CA ASP A 338 -10.11 9.80 14.82
C ASP A 338 -9.49 10.45 16.06
N LYS A 339 -8.77 9.64 16.85
CA LYS A 339 -8.04 10.16 18.01
C LYS A 339 -6.90 11.11 17.61
N LEU A 340 -6.10 10.74 16.60
CA LEU A 340 -5.03 11.61 16.08
C LEU A 340 -5.61 12.90 15.49
N PHE A 341 -6.72 12.81 14.77
CA PHE A 341 -7.41 13.98 14.23
C PHE A 341 -7.83 14.97 15.34
N GLU A 342 -8.41 14.47 16.44
CA GLU A 342 -8.76 15.34 17.58
C GLU A 342 -7.52 15.89 18.30
N GLU A 343 -6.46 15.09 18.45
CA GLU A 343 -5.18 15.53 19.02
C GLU A 343 -4.51 16.62 18.14
N VAL A 344 -4.60 16.52 16.81
CA VAL A 344 -4.15 17.55 15.85
C VAL A 344 -4.97 18.83 15.99
N LYS A 345 -6.30 18.72 16.11
CA LYS A 345 -7.16 19.88 16.37
C LYS A 345 -6.78 20.59 17.66
N GLU A 346 -6.47 19.84 18.71
CA GLU A 346 -6.04 20.44 19.97
C GLU A 346 -4.68 21.12 19.83
N LEU A 347 -3.70 20.46 19.20
CA LEU A 347 -2.37 21.02 18.96
C LEU A 347 -2.43 22.38 18.24
N VAL A 348 -3.22 22.48 17.17
CA VAL A 348 -3.31 23.68 16.33
C VAL A 348 -3.90 24.87 17.08
N LYS A 349 -4.79 24.67 18.07
CA LYS A 349 -5.38 25.77 18.87
C LYS A 349 -4.36 26.54 19.70
N HIS A 350 -3.21 25.94 20.00
CA HIS A 350 -2.17 26.59 20.79
C HIS A 350 -1.30 27.56 19.98
N TYR A 351 -1.47 27.63 18.67
CA TYR A 351 -0.71 28.52 17.80
C TYR A 351 -1.46 29.84 17.55
N PRO A 352 -0.73 30.97 17.47
CA PRO A 352 -1.32 32.29 17.23
C PRO A 352 -1.65 32.50 15.74
N PHE A 353 -2.46 31.63 15.15
CA PHE A 353 -2.92 31.72 13.76
C PHE A 353 -4.23 32.51 13.67
N SER A 354 -4.43 33.24 12.57
CA SER A 354 -5.62 34.09 12.38
C SER A 354 -6.88 33.28 12.03
N LYS A 355 -6.68 32.13 11.37
CA LYS A 355 -7.74 31.17 10.99
C LYS A 355 -7.13 29.78 10.94
N THR A 356 -7.82 28.79 11.51
CA THR A 356 -7.37 27.39 11.48
C THR A 356 -8.50 26.46 11.12
N GLU A 357 -8.20 25.42 10.35
CA GLU A 357 -9.12 24.32 10.08
C GLU A 357 -8.36 23.01 10.00
N VAL A 358 -8.95 21.93 10.51
CA VAL A 358 -8.39 20.58 10.39
C VAL A 358 -9.46 19.70 9.74
N VAL A 359 -9.08 19.00 8.68
CA VAL A 359 -9.96 18.08 7.93
C VAL A 359 -9.35 16.69 7.85
N ILE A 360 -10.20 15.68 7.71
CA ILE A 360 -9.78 14.32 7.33
C ILE A 360 -10.08 14.14 5.85
N CYS A 361 -9.12 13.61 5.10
CA CYS A 361 -9.27 13.33 3.67
C CYS A 361 -8.53 12.06 3.23
N GLN A 362 -8.75 11.67 1.98
CA GLN A 362 -8.12 10.50 1.37
C GLN A 362 -7.21 10.92 0.21
N ASP A 363 -6.03 10.30 0.12
CA ASP A 363 -5.10 10.49 -0.99
C ASP A 363 -5.56 9.71 -2.24
N GLU A 364 -6.28 8.60 -2.03
CA GLU A 364 -6.76 7.67 -3.06
C GLU A 364 -8.26 7.43 -2.98
N PHE A 365 -8.83 6.92 -4.09
CA PHE A 365 -10.22 6.48 -4.25
C PHE A 365 -11.34 7.50 -3.97
N SER A 366 -11.00 8.71 -3.53
CA SER A 366 -11.86 9.90 -3.43
C SER A 366 -11.88 10.70 -4.74
N ASP A 367 -11.81 9.98 -5.86
CA ASP A 367 -11.68 10.52 -7.22
C ASP A 367 -12.97 10.36 -8.04
N PRO A 368 -13.08 11.01 -9.22
CA PRO A 368 -14.29 10.95 -10.04
C PRO A 368 -14.72 9.55 -10.52
N ILE A 369 -13.85 8.53 -10.45
CA ILE A 369 -14.17 7.16 -10.87
C ILE A 369 -14.76 6.38 -9.70
N TRP A 370 -14.11 6.43 -8.53
CA TRP A 370 -14.48 5.62 -7.37
C TRP A 370 -15.43 6.33 -6.40
N ASP A 371 -15.43 7.67 -6.40
CA ASP A 371 -16.33 8.52 -5.65
C ASP A 371 -16.92 9.64 -6.53
N PRO A 372 -17.70 9.30 -7.58
CA PRO A 372 -18.30 10.30 -8.48
C PRO A 372 -19.28 11.24 -7.78
N LYS A 373 -19.81 10.82 -6.62
CA LYS A 373 -20.72 11.61 -5.78
C LYS A 373 -19.98 12.45 -4.74
N GLN A 374 -18.65 12.40 -4.71
CA GLN A 374 -17.82 13.26 -3.89
C GLN A 374 -18.08 13.12 -2.37
N LYS A 375 -18.52 11.94 -1.92
CA LYS A 375 -18.83 11.63 -0.51
C LYS A 375 -17.62 11.75 0.41
N TYR A 376 -16.44 11.43 -0.10
CA TYR A 376 -15.19 11.42 0.67
C TYR A 376 -14.31 12.58 0.22
N LEU A 377 -13.90 13.44 1.16
CA LEU A 377 -12.99 14.54 0.83
C LEU A 377 -11.66 13.98 0.32
N SER A 378 -11.22 14.41 -0.85
CA SER A 378 -9.88 14.09 -1.36
C SER A 378 -8.87 15.11 -0.89
N THR A 379 -7.61 14.72 -0.72
CA THR A 379 -6.53 15.63 -0.32
C THR A 379 -6.37 16.78 -1.32
N ASN A 380 -6.49 16.52 -2.62
CA ASN A 380 -6.51 17.55 -3.65
C ASN A 380 -7.64 18.58 -3.44
N ARG A 381 -8.86 18.12 -3.13
CA ARG A 381 -9.99 19.01 -2.85
C ARG A 381 -9.80 19.79 -1.54
N ALA A 382 -9.16 19.20 -0.53
CA ALA A 382 -8.79 19.92 0.69
C ALA A 382 -7.79 21.05 0.39
N TYR A 383 -6.78 20.81 -0.45
CA TYR A 383 -5.83 21.84 -0.86
C TYR A 383 -6.50 22.94 -1.70
N TRP A 384 -7.31 22.59 -2.69
CA TRP A 384 -8.06 23.57 -3.48
C TRP A 384 -9.06 24.37 -2.65
N LYS A 385 -9.67 23.77 -1.62
CA LYS A 385 -10.47 24.51 -0.63
C LYS A 385 -9.61 25.57 0.06
N ALA A 386 -8.43 25.20 0.54
CA ALA A 386 -7.52 26.12 1.21
C ALA A 386 -7.14 27.31 0.28
N ILE A 387 -6.81 27.00 -0.97
CA ILE A 387 -6.47 27.99 -2.02
C ILE A 387 -7.65 28.93 -2.29
N ASN A 388 -8.83 28.39 -2.53
CA ASN A 388 -10.02 29.17 -2.89
C ASN A 388 -10.55 30.02 -1.74
N GLU A 389 -10.35 29.57 -0.49
CA GLU A 389 -10.73 30.32 0.71
C GLU A 389 -9.64 31.26 1.21
N GLY A 390 -8.51 31.37 0.49
CA GLY A 390 -7.44 32.31 0.79
C GLY A 390 -6.65 31.98 2.06
N TYR A 391 -6.47 30.70 2.39
CA TYR A 391 -5.54 30.29 3.44
C TYR A 391 -4.09 30.59 3.02
N ASP A 392 -3.24 30.98 3.95
CA ASP A 392 -1.81 31.18 3.70
C ASP A 392 -1.10 29.83 3.54
N TYR A 393 -1.51 28.83 4.34
CA TYR A 393 -0.92 27.50 4.35
C TYR A 393 -1.96 26.38 4.29
N ALA A 394 -1.65 25.33 3.52
CA ALA A 394 -2.33 24.04 3.60
C ALA A 394 -1.29 22.94 3.84
N ILE A 395 -1.42 22.15 4.92
CA ILE A 395 -0.42 21.16 5.31
C ILE A 395 -1.06 19.76 5.30
N GLY A 396 -0.57 18.88 4.44
CA GLY A 396 -0.93 17.46 4.41
C GLY A 396 -0.11 16.65 5.42
N LEU A 397 -0.79 15.80 6.18
CA LEU A 397 -0.21 14.91 7.18
C LEU A 397 -0.63 13.46 6.86
N PRO A 398 0.21 12.67 6.15
CA PRO A 398 -0.12 11.31 5.73
C PRO A 398 0.07 10.31 6.87
N ILE A 399 -1.00 9.97 7.57
CA ILE A 399 -0.92 9.26 8.86
C ILE A 399 -0.82 7.72 8.76
N GLU A 400 -0.81 7.14 7.57
CA GLU A 400 -0.80 5.67 7.40
C GLU A 400 0.57 5.08 7.04
N PHE A 401 1.56 5.94 6.78
CA PHE A 401 2.91 5.53 6.40
C PHE A 401 3.95 6.03 7.42
N PHE A 402 4.98 5.21 7.68
CA PHE A 402 6.05 5.53 8.64
C PHE A 402 7.45 5.44 8.03
N ALA A 403 7.48 5.17 6.73
CA ALA A 403 8.65 5.13 5.88
C ALA A 403 8.20 5.61 4.50
N GLU A 404 9.01 6.48 3.88
CA GLU A 404 8.68 6.99 2.56
C GLU A 404 8.70 5.84 1.54
N ASN A 405 7.84 5.88 0.52
CA ASN A 405 7.72 4.83 -0.48
C ASN A 405 7.26 5.43 -1.84
N SER A 406 6.92 4.60 -2.83
CA SER A 406 6.48 5.13 -4.12
C SER A 406 5.20 5.96 -4.02
N ASP A 407 4.34 5.68 -3.04
CA ASP A 407 3.10 6.41 -2.85
C ASP A 407 3.37 7.80 -2.31
N THR A 408 4.05 7.90 -1.17
CA THR A 408 4.33 9.18 -0.52
C THR A 408 5.27 10.07 -1.35
N LEU A 409 6.24 9.49 -2.06
CA LEU A 409 7.18 10.25 -2.87
C LEU A 409 6.59 10.70 -4.22
N MET A 410 5.76 9.86 -4.86
CA MET A 410 5.37 10.06 -6.27
C MET A 410 3.86 9.94 -6.51
N HIS A 411 3.26 8.80 -6.18
CA HIS A 411 1.90 8.49 -6.61
C HIS A 411 0.84 9.38 -5.92
N HIS A 412 0.99 9.67 -4.63
CA HIS A 412 0.19 10.68 -3.94
C HIS A 412 0.39 12.06 -4.53
N ALA A 413 1.62 12.43 -4.91
CA ALA A 413 1.89 13.73 -5.50
C ALA A 413 1.08 13.93 -6.80
N MET A 414 0.97 12.88 -7.63
CA MET A 414 0.16 12.90 -8.85
C MET A 414 -1.30 13.25 -8.60
N LYS A 415 -1.85 12.81 -7.46
CA LYS A 415 -3.26 12.99 -7.10
C LYS A 415 -3.48 14.28 -6.33
N CYS A 416 -2.66 14.51 -5.31
CA CYS A 416 -2.80 15.63 -4.39
C CYS A 416 -2.54 16.97 -5.09
N PHE A 417 -1.61 17.02 -6.04
CA PHE A 417 -1.20 18.24 -6.74
C PHE A 417 -1.69 18.31 -8.19
N GLU A 418 -2.69 17.50 -8.54
CA GLU A 418 -3.27 17.55 -9.88
C GLU A 418 -3.77 18.98 -10.17
N LYS A 419 -3.33 19.53 -11.30
CA LYS A 419 -3.61 20.91 -11.80
C LYS A 419 -2.92 22.04 -11.03
N PHE A 420 -1.90 21.74 -10.23
CA PHE A 420 -1.05 22.79 -9.65
C PHE A 420 -0.07 23.29 -10.70
N ASP A 421 0.14 24.60 -10.77
CA ASP A 421 1.02 25.24 -11.77
C ASP A 421 2.49 24.82 -11.60
N GLN A 422 2.91 24.54 -10.36
CA GLN A 422 4.27 24.16 -10.01
C GLN A 422 4.50 22.63 -10.01
N TYR A 423 3.49 21.82 -10.28
CA TYR A 423 3.64 20.37 -10.24
C TYR A 423 3.93 19.78 -11.63
N ASP A 424 5.15 19.28 -11.82
CA ASP A 424 5.50 18.42 -12.96
C ASP A 424 5.72 16.99 -12.49
N ILE A 425 5.01 16.05 -13.12
CA ILE A 425 5.12 14.61 -12.86
C ILE A 425 6.48 14.05 -13.27
N ASN A 426 7.16 14.69 -14.23
CA ASN A 426 8.46 14.25 -14.74
C ASN A 426 9.64 14.85 -13.96
N GLU A 427 9.38 15.79 -13.03
CA GLU A 427 10.42 16.32 -12.17
C GLU A 427 10.87 15.22 -11.19
N PRO A 428 12.16 14.85 -11.19
CA PRO A 428 12.66 13.81 -10.31
C PRO A 428 12.61 14.25 -8.86
N VAL A 429 12.21 13.35 -7.98
CA VAL A 429 12.37 13.51 -6.54
C VAL A 429 13.86 13.43 -6.19
N ASP A 430 14.39 14.44 -5.50
CA ASP A 430 15.72 14.38 -4.89
C ASP A 430 15.59 14.19 -3.37
N TYR A 431 15.84 12.97 -2.91
CA TYR A 431 15.70 12.61 -1.49
C TYR A 431 16.89 11.77 -1.01
N PRO A 432 18.06 12.40 -0.77
CA PRO A 432 19.31 11.70 -0.46
C PRO A 432 19.45 11.30 1.01
N ASP A 433 18.76 11.98 1.93
CA ASP A 433 18.81 11.69 3.37
C ASP A 433 17.47 11.17 3.88
N TRP A 434 17.38 9.85 4.03
CA TRP A 434 16.16 9.16 4.47
C TRP A 434 15.87 9.29 5.97
N SER A 435 16.74 9.98 6.72
CA SER A 435 16.53 10.27 8.14
C SER A 435 15.75 11.57 8.39
N VAL A 436 15.36 12.30 7.34
CA VAL A 436 14.59 13.55 7.46
C VAL A 436 13.28 13.37 6.68
N PRO A 437 12.10 13.69 7.23
CA PRO A 437 10.84 13.53 6.49
C PRO A 437 10.87 14.20 5.11
N TYR A 438 10.41 13.51 4.08
CA TYR A 438 10.35 14.09 2.75
C TYR A 438 9.24 15.13 2.69
N THR A 439 9.63 16.40 2.59
CA THR A 439 8.68 17.50 2.42
C THR A 439 8.60 17.90 0.96
N ARG A 440 7.38 18.03 0.43
CA ARG A 440 7.14 18.72 -0.83
C ARG A 440 6.37 20.01 -0.56
N GLU A 441 6.88 21.13 -1.04
CA GLU A 441 6.24 22.43 -0.90
C GLU A 441 6.00 23.04 -2.28
N LEU A 442 4.75 23.43 -2.54
CA LEU A 442 4.33 24.12 -3.77
C LEU A 442 3.54 25.38 -3.41
N VAL A 443 3.56 26.36 -4.31
CA VAL A 443 2.76 27.58 -4.20
C VAL A 443 1.70 27.59 -5.29
N GLN A 444 0.44 27.79 -4.89
CA GLN A 444 -0.68 27.99 -5.81
C GLN A 444 -1.41 29.27 -5.41
N GLY A 445 -1.36 30.29 -6.28
CA GLY A 445 -1.85 31.63 -5.94
C GLY A 445 -1.08 32.21 -4.76
N LYS A 446 -1.76 32.45 -3.63
CA LYS A 446 -1.16 32.97 -2.39
C LYS A 446 -0.89 31.88 -1.34
N THR A 447 -1.35 30.66 -1.58
CA THR A 447 -1.30 29.57 -0.60
C THR A 447 -0.04 28.74 -0.81
N ARG A 448 0.73 28.54 0.26
CA ARG A 448 1.79 27.52 0.34
C ARG A 448 1.18 26.18 0.75
N VAL A 449 1.29 25.18 -0.11
CA VAL A 449 0.82 23.83 0.16
C VAL A 449 2.02 22.93 0.46
N ILE A 450 1.99 22.27 1.61
CA ILE A 450 3.09 21.48 2.16
C ILE A 450 2.61 20.05 2.37
N TYR A 451 3.22 19.07 1.70
CA TYR A 451 3.12 17.67 2.09
C TYR A 451 4.20 17.39 3.13
N ASN A 452 3.83 17.06 4.36
CA ASN A 452 4.75 17.04 5.50
C ASN A 452 5.60 15.76 5.64
N GLY A 453 5.40 14.78 4.75
CA GLY A 453 6.11 13.50 4.76
C GLY A 453 5.69 12.59 5.91
N VAL A 454 6.54 11.62 6.26
CA VAL A 454 6.30 10.58 7.27
C VAL A 454 7.33 10.62 8.42
N PRO A 455 7.03 10.06 9.61
CA PRO A 455 7.85 10.23 10.81
C PRO A 455 9.14 9.38 10.84
N VAL A 456 10.13 9.76 10.02
CA VAL A 456 11.48 9.16 9.98
C VAL A 456 12.48 9.87 10.91
N GLY A 457 13.68 9.27 11.05
CA GLY A 457 14.79 9.81 11.84
C GLY A 457 14.42 10.13 13.29
N LYS A 458 14.46 11.42 13.66
CA LYS A 458 14.23 11.82 15.06
C LYS A 458 12.84 11.46 15.59
N TYR A 459 11.83 11.26 14.72
CA TYR A 459 10.48 10.84 15.13
C TYR A 459 10.31 9.31 15.14
N GLN A 460 11.22 8.56 14.52
CA GLN A 460 11.07 7.11 14.31
C GLN A 460 11.08 6.31 15.61
N HIS A 461 11.68 6.85 16.68
CA HIS A 461 11.68 6.21 18.00
C HIS A 461 10.26 5.99 18.54
N HIS A 462 9.33 6.93 18.30
CA HIS A 462 7.92 6.77 18.66
C HIS A 462 7.23 5.63 17.90
N VAL A 463 7.60 5.45 16.64
CA VAL A 463 7.07 4.36 15.79
C VAL A 463 7.60 3.01 16.27
N ILE A 464 8.89 2.94 16.60
CA ILE A 464 9.53 1.77 17.23
C ILE A 464 8.84 1.44 18.56
N ASP A 465 8.55 2.45 19.38
CA ASP A 465 7.87 2.31 20.67
C ASP A 465 6.47 1.71 20.52
N ALA A 466 5.68 2.19 19.55
CA ALA A 466 4.36 1.63 19.29
C ALA A 466 4.42 0.18 18.79
N PHE A 467 5.38 -0.16 17.93
CA PHE A 467 5.55 -1.54 17.45
C PHE A 467 6.05 -2.48 18.57
N TYR A 468 6.96 -1.99 19.42
CA TYR A 468 7.37 -2.71 20.62
C TYR A 468 6.18 -2.97 21.56
N GLN A 469 5.33 -1.96 21.83
CA GLN A 469 4.16 -2.12 22.72
C GLN A 469 3.14 -3.13 22.18
N SER A 470 2.90 -3.12 20.87
CA SER A 470 2.09 -4.14 20.17
C SER A 470 2.56 -5.57 20.47
N LEU A 471 3.86 -5.81 20.32
CA LEU A 471 4.46 -7.12 20.59
C LEU A 471 4.46 -7.46 22.09
N ASP A 472 4.85 -6.51 22.93
CA ASP A 472 4.95 -6.69 24.39
C ASP A 472 3.60 -6.97 25.05
N GLU A 473 2.49 -6.43 24.52
CA GLU A 473 1.14 -6.73 25.02
C GLU A 473 0.81 -8.23 24.94
N VAL A 474 1.28 -8.90 23.89
CA VAL A 474 1.11 -10.36 23.74
C VAL A 474 2.10 -11.11 24.62
N LEU A 475 3.38 -10.75 24.57
CA LEU A 475 4.44 -11.49 25.26
C LEU A 475 4.35 -11.40 26.78
N SER A 476 3.90 -10.26 27.32
CA SER A 476 3.73 -10.05 28.76
C SER A 476 2.66 -10.94 29.39
N LYS A 477 1.75 -11.50 28.59
CA LYS A 477 0.71 -12.46 29.03
C LYS A 477 1.28 -13.87 29.23
N ARG A 478 2.52 -14.14 28.79
CA ARG A 478 3.17 -15.44 28.94
C ARG A 478 3.28 -15.79 30.42
N LYS A 479 2.78 -16.95 30.82
CA LYS A 479 3.01 -17.47 32.17
C LYS A 479 4.51 -17.75 32.33
N ALA A 480 5.08 -17.38 33.48
CA ALA A 480 6.45 -17.78 33.82
C ALA A 480 6.53 -19.31 33.72
N ALA A 481 7.51 -19.78 32.94
CA ALA A 481 7.77 -21.20 32.73
C ALA A 481 8.43 -21.80 33.97
#